data_AF-A0A7C5ASB3-F1
#
_entry.id   AF-A0A7C5ASB3-F1
#
_cell.length_a   1.000
_cell.length_b   1.000
_cell.length_c   1.000
_cell.angle_alpha   90.00
_cell.angle_beta   90.00
_cell.angle_gamma   90.00
#
_symmetry.space_group_name_H-M   'P 1'
#
loop_
_entity.id
_entity.type
_entity.pdbx_description
1 polymer ?
#
loop_
_entity_poly.entity_id
_entity_poly.type
_entity_poly.pdbx_seq_one_letter_code
_entity_poly.pdbx_strand_id
1 'polypeptide(L)'
;MADIPLCQKAAEVLARLRAYYGEPVRKVRRDPLSELILTILSQNTNDDNSSKAFEALRARFPTWQAVMEAPTHAVAEAIRVGGLANIKAPRIQQILRQIATERGALNLDFLAEMPTSQAREYLLA
;
A
#
# COMPACT_ATOMS: atom_id res chain seq x y z
N MET A 1 -5.82 31.19 27.00
CA MET A 1 -4.83 30.97 25.91
C MET A 1 -5.54 31.27 24.62
N ALA A 2 -5.03 32.19 23.80
CA ALA A 2 -5.65 32.48 22.51
C ALA A 2 -5.64 31.22 21.63
N ASP A 3 -6.77 30.92 20.99
CA ASP A 3 -6.87 29.81 20.04
C ASP A 3 -5.99 30.14 18.84
N ILE A 4 -4.90 29.38 18.69
CA ILE A 4 -4.00 29.50 17.55
C ILE A 4 -4.70 28.84 16.35
N PRO A 5 -4.78 29.50 15.17
CA PRO A 5 -5.33 28.89 13.97
C PRO A 5 -4.70 27.53 13.66
N LEU A 6 -5.50 26.56 13.19
CA LEU A 6 -5.04 25.18 12.93
C LEU A 6 -3.83 25.13 11.97
N CYS A 7 -3.79 26.02 10.97
CA CYS A 7 -2.66 26.11 10.04
C CYS A 7 -1.35 26.50 10.75
N GLN A 8 -1.41 27.46 11.68
CA GLN A 8 -0.25 27.91 12.45
C GLN A 8 0.19 26.83 13.45
N LYS A 9 -0.76 26.13 14.08
CA LYS A 9 -0.45 24.99 14.95
C LYS A 9 0.23 23.84 14.18
N ALA A 10 -0.26 23.52 12.98
CA ALA A 10 0.33 22.48 12.14
C ALA A 10 1.75 22.84 11.67
N ALA A 11 1.98 24.11 11.29
CA ALA A 11 3.30 24.60 10.92
C ALA A 11 4.30 24.50 12.07
N GLU A 12 3.88 24.88 13.29
CA GLU A 12 4.72 24.79 14.50
C GLU A 12 5.07 23.33 14.84
N VAL A 13 4.09 22.42 14.77
CA VAL A 13 4.33 20.99 14.99
C VAL A 13 5.31 20.44 13.96
N LEU A 14 5.14 20.77 12.68
CA LEU A 14 6.04 20.33 11.62
C LEU A 14 7.46 20.86 11.83
N ALA A 15 7.61 22.11 12.24
CA ALA A 15 8.92 22.71 12.54
C ALA A 15 9.63 21.97 13.68
N ARG A 16 8.91 21.65 14.77
CA ARG A 16 9.46 20.89 15.91
C ARG A 16 9.83 19.46 15.52
N LEU A 17 9.00 18.79 14.73
CA LEU A 17 9.29 17.44 14.25
C LEU A 17 10.53 17.42 13.37
N ARG A 18 10.69 18.38 12.46
CA ARG A 18 11.89 18.52 11.62
C ARG A 18 13.14 18.85 12.43
N ALA A 19 13.04 19.71 13.43
CA ALA A 19 14.16 20.05 14.30
C ALA A 19 14.65 18.82 15.10
N TYR A 20 13.74 17.94 15.51
CA TYR A 20 14.07 16.75 16.31
C TYR A 20 14.48 15.53 15.47
N TYR A 21 13.73 15.23 14.39
CA TYR A 21 13.94 14.03 13.56
C TYR A 21 14.74 14.28 12.28
N GLY A 22 14.98 15.55 11.91
CA GLY A 22 15.56 15.93 10.63
C GLY A 22 14.53 16.01 9.50
N GLU A 23 15.02 16.32 8.29
CA GLU A 23 14.17 16.32 7.09
C GLU A 23 13.88 14.87 6.68
N PRO A 24 12.61 14.49 6.44
CA PRO A 24 12.27 13.12 6.09
C PRO A 24 12.90 12.75 4.75
N VAL A 25 13.64 11.63 4.73
CA VAL A 25 14.15 11.04 3.50
C VAL A 25 12.97 10.48 2.70
N ARG A 26 12.89 10.84 1.42
CA ARG A 26 11.87 10.27 0.53
C ARG A 26 12.13 8.76 0.40
N LYS A 27 11.16 7.94 0.81
CA LYS A 27 11.19 6.50 0.55
C LYS A 27 11.19 6.24 -0.96
N VAL A 28 11.81 5.14 -1.38
CA VAL A 28 11.78 4.66 -2.76
C VAL A 28 10.33 4.53 -3.22
N ARG A 29 9.98 5.13 -4.36
CA ARG A 29 8.63 4.98 -4.94
C ARG A 29 8.57 3.67 -5.73
N ARG A 30 7.64 2.79 -5.37
CA ARG A 30 7.25 1.68 -6.25
C ARG A 30 6.14 2.14 -7.18
N ASP A 31 5.79 1.29 -8.15
CA ASP A 31 4.58 1.50 -8.95
C ASP A 31 3.34 1.51 -8.03
N PRO A 32 2.26 2.20 -8.42
CA PRO A 32 1.11 2.40 -7.54
C PRO A 32 0.41 1.09 -7.13
N LEU A 33 0.46 0.04 -7.96
CA LEU A 33 -0.09 -1.26 -7.59
C LEU A 33 0.76 -1.96 -6.54
N SER A 34 2.09 -1.93 -6.68
CA SER A 34 3.01 -2.41 -5.63
C SER A 34 2.79 -1.70 -4.30
N GLU A 35 2.62 -0.37 -4.31
CA GLU A 35 2.35 0.40 -3.08
C GLU A 35 1.00 0.03 -2.45
N LEU A 36 -0.04 -0.22 -3.25
CA LEU A 36 -1.32 -0.71 -2.74
C LEU A 36 -1.18 -2.07 -2.06
N ILE A 37 -0.49 -3.02 -2.69
CA ILE A 37 -0.25 -4.34 -2.09
C ILE A 37 0.56 -4.23 -0.81
N LEU A 38 1.62 -3.42 -0.79
CA LEU A 38 2.42 -3.17 0.43
C LEU A 38 1.57 -2.56 1.56
N THR A 39 0.66 -1.64 1.22
CA THR A 39 -0.28 -1.03 2.17
C THR A 39 -1.24 -2.06 2.77
N ILE A 40 -1.69 -3.05 2.00
CA ILE A 40 -2.51 -4.15 2.53
C ILE A 40 -1.66 -5.04 3.46
N LEU A 41 -0.41 -5.31 3.09
CA LEU A 41 0.50 -6.12 3.88
C LEU A 41 0.88 -5.47 5.21
N SER A 42 0.91 -4.14 5.29
CA SER A 42 1.24 -3.39 6.52
C SER A 42 0.14 -3.34 7.58
N GLN A 43 -1.08 -3.75 7.23
CA GLN A 43 -2.20 -3.75 8.18
C GLN A 43 -1.91 -4.68 9.36
N ASN A 44 -1.96 -4.16 10.58
CA ASN A 44 -1.75 -4.90 11.82
C ASN A 44 -0.39 -5.64 11.90
N THR A 45 0.67 -5.03 11.38
CA THR A 45 2.05 -5.53 11.51
C THR A 45 3.04 -4.36 11.50
N ASN A 46 4.34 -4.65 11.56
CA ASN A 46 5.40 -3.63 11.50
C ASN A 46 6.03 -3.53 10.09
N ASP A 47 6.80 -2.47 9.86
CA ASP A 47 7.45 -2.19 8.57
C ASP A 47 8.37 -3.34 8.11
N ASP A 48 9.11 -3.95 9.03
CA ASP A 48 10.02 -5.07 8.74
C ASP A 48 9.26 -6.30 8.21
N ASN A 49 8.19 -6.68 8.88
CA ASN A 49 7.35 -7.82 8.49
C ASN A 49 6.60 -7.53 7.19
N SER A 50 6.13 -6.30 7.00
CA SER A 50 5.49 -5.87 5.74
C SER A 50 6.45 -6.02 4.57
N SER A 51 7.69 -5.55 4.75
CA SER A 51 8.74 -5.61 3.72
C SER A 51 9.11 -7.06 3.40
N LYS A 52 9.35 -7.89 4.41
CA LYS A 52 9.64 -9.32 4.23
C LYS A 52 8.49 -10.06 3.54
N ALA A 53 7.24 -9.76 3.89
CA ALA A 53 6.08 -10.37 3.24
C ALA A 53 5.98 -9.97 1.76
N PHE A 54 6.22 -8.70 1.44
CA PHE A 54 6.22 -8.22 0.06
C PHE A 54 7.33 -8.88 -0.76
N GLU A 55 8.57 -8.92 -0.23
CA GLU A 55 9.71 -9.58 -0.88
C GLU A 55 9.45 -11.07 -1.11
N ALA A 56 8.96 -11.79 -0.11
CA ALA A 56 8.63 -13.20 -0.23
C ALA A 56 7.50 -13.46 -1.25
N LEU A 57 6.47 -12.60 -1.28
CA LEU A 57 5.40 -12.69 -2.26
C LEU A 57 5.94 -12.52 -3.68
N ARG A 58 6.75 -11.49 -3.92
CA ARG A 58 7.31 -11.19 -5.25
C ARG A 58 8.37 -12.19 -5.70
N ALA A 59 9.14 -12.75 -4.77
CA ALA A 59 10.10 -13.82 -5.06
C ALA A 59 9.38 -15.11 -5.49
N ARG A 60 8.26 -15.45 -4.82
CA ARG A 60 7.48 -16.64 -5.16
C ARG A 60 6.60 -16.46 -6.39
N PHE A 61 6.06 -15.26 -6.58
CA PHE A 61 5.16 -14.90 -7.68
C PHE A 61 5.69 -13.65 -8.40
N PRO A 62 6.53 -13.82 -9.44
CA PRO A 62 7.21 -12.71 -10.10
C PRO A 62 6.28 -11.72 -10.82
N THR A 63 5.02 -12.08 -11.07
CA THR A 63 4.03 -11.21 -11.73
C THR A 63 2.76 -11.09 -10.89
N TRP A 64 2.04 -9.99 -11.05
CA TRP A 64 0.74 -9.83 -10.39
C TRP A 64 -0.29 -10.83 -10.91
N GLN A 65 -0.18 -11.23 -12.18
CA GLN A 65 -0.97 -12.31 -12.75
C GLN A 65 -0.76 -13.62 -11.97
N ALA A 66 0.51 -13.97 -11.70
CA ALA A 66 0.83 -15.17 -10.92
C ALA A 66 0.26 -15.10 -9.49
N VAL A 67 0.27 -13.93 -8.83
CA VAL A 67 -0.39 -13.76 -7.52
C VAL A 67 -1.90 -13.96 -7.63
N MET A 68 -2.53 -13.39 -8.66
CA MET A 68 -3.98 -13.43 -8.88
C MET A 68 -4.52 -14.85 -9.14
N GLU A 69 -3.75 -15.65 -9.90
CA GLU A 69 -4.11 -17.00 -10.34
C GLU A 69 -3.66 -18.10 -9.36
N ALA A 70 -2.68 -17.83 -8.51
CA ALA A 70 -2.19 -18.82 -7.56
C ALA A 70 -3.28 -19.33 -6.61
N PRO A 71 -3.16 -20.57 -6.09
CA PRO A 71 -3.98 -21.02 -4.99
C PRO A 71 -3.88 -20.05 -3.80
N THR A 72 -5.00 -19.60 -3.26
CA THR A 72 -5.02 -18.59 -2.19
C THR A 72 -4.19 -19.00 -0.98
N HIS A 73 -4.16 -20.29 -0.64
CA HIS A 73 -3.33 -20.80 0.45
C HIS A 73 -1.83 -20.62 0.16
N ALA A 74 -1.38 -20.75 -1.09
CA ALA A 74 0.03 -20.56 -1.45
C ALA A 74 0.43 -19.08 -1.35
N VAL A 75 -0.48 -18.16 -1.66
CA VAL A 75 -0.29 -16.72 -1.43
C VAL A 75 -0.24 -16.42 0.07
N ALA A 76 -1.17 -16.99 0.85
CA ALA A 76 -1.19 -16.82 2.31
C ALA A 76 0.10 -17.32 2.96
N GLU A 77 0.62 -18.48 2.55
CA GLU A 77 1.90 -19.00 3.02
C GLU A 77 3.06 -18.05 2.69
N ALA A 78 3.09 -17.45 1.49
CA ALA A 78 4.14 -16.52 1.10
C ALA A 78 4.18 -15.26 1.95
N ILE A 79 3.02 -14.78 2.41
CA ILE A 79 2.89 -13.53 3.17
C ILE A 79 2.73 -13.76 4.68
N ARG A 80 2.88 -15.00 5.16
CA ARG A 80 2.58 -15.41 6.55
C ARG A 80 3.26 -14.54 7.60
N VAL A 81 4.50 -14.10 7.34
CA VAL A 81 5.28 -13.20 8.22
C VAL A 81 4.61 -11.84 8.45
N GLY A 82 3.78 -11.37 7.51
CA GLY A 82 3.05 -10.11 7.60
C GLY A 82 1.81 -10.16 8.51
N GLY A 83 1.44 -11.34 9.04
CA GLY A 83 0.24 -11.51 9.87
C GLY A 83 -1.07 -11.40 9.08
N LEU A 84 -2.16 -11.97 9.62
CA LEU A 84 -3.49 -12.00 8.99
C LEU A 84 -3.49 -12.54 7.54
N ALA A 85 -2.56 -13.42 7.20
CA ALA A 85 -2.34 -13.87 5.82
C ALA A 85 -3.59 -14.49 5.17
N ASN A 86 -4.38 -15.25 5.93
CA ASN A 86 -5.63 -15.86 5.45
C ASN A 86 -6.73 -14.82 5.13
N ILE A 87 -6.61 -13.59 5.64
CA ILE A 87 -7.50 -12.47 5.33
C ILE A 87 -6.92 -11.64 4.17
N LYS A 88 -5.61 -11.36 4.22
CA LYS A 88 -4.92 -10.51 3.24
C LYS A 88 -4.81 -11.17 1.86
N ALA A 89 -4.48 -12.47 1.80
CA ALA A 89 -4.30 -13.19 0.53
C ALA A 89 -5.55 -13.15 -0.37
N PRO A 90 -6.76 -13.55 0.10
CA PRO A 90 -7.95 -13.46 -0.74
C PRO A 90 -8.30 -12.01 -1.11
N ARG A 91 -8.08 -11.04 -0.20
CA ARG A 91 -8.32 -9.62 -0.49
C ARG A 91 -7.40 -9.08 -1.59
N ILE A 92 -6.11 -9.40 -1.54
CA ILE A 92 -5.14 -9.05 -2.59
C ILE A 92 -5.61 -9.62 -3.93
N GLN A 93 -5.96 -10.91 -3.99
CA GLN A 93 -6.41 -11.52 -5.23
C GLN A 93 -7.72 -10.92 -5.75
N GLN A 94 -8.66 -10.57 -4.88
CA GLN A 94 -9.91 -9.91 -5.26
C GLN A 94 -9.64 -8.55 -5.93
N ILE A 95 -8.76 -7.73 -5.33
CA ILE A 95 -8.37 -6.43 -5.89
C ILE A 95 -7.71 -6.59 -7.25
N LEU A 96 -6.79 -7.55 -7.39
CA LEU A 96 -6.14 -7.83 -8.69
C LEU A 96 -7.16 -8.22 -9.76
N ARG A 97 -8.13 -9.08 -9.43
CA ARG A 97 -9.21 -9.47 -10.36
C ARG A 97 -10.09 -8.29 -10.75
N GLN A 98 -10.42 -7.42 -9.78
CA GLN A 98 -11.20 -6.23 -10.04
C GLN A 98 -10.48 -5.30 -11.03
N ILE A 99 -9.21 -4.97 -10.76
CA ILE A 99 -8.39 -4.13 -11.64
C ILE A 99 -8.27 -4.75 -13.03
N ALA A 100 -7.99 -6.06 -13.11
CA ALA A 100 -7.92 -6.76 -14.39
C ALA A 100 -9.24 -6.70 -15.17
N THR A 101 -10.38 -6.83 -14.49
CA THR A 101 -11.71 -6.77 -15.10
C THR A 101 -12.03 -5.37 -15.62
N GLU A 102 -11.73 -4.34 -14.84
CA GLU A 102 -12.04 -2.95 -15.17
C GLU A 102 -11.12 -2.34 -16.22
N ARG A 103 -9.85 -2.76 -16.24
CA ARG A 103 -8.79 -2.08 -17.00
C ARG A 103 -8.12 -2.96 -18.05
N GLY A 104 -8.28 -4.28 -17.98
CA GLY A 104 -7.58 -5.23 -18.85
C GLY A 104 -6.06 -5.32 -18.58
N ALA A 105 -5.55 -4.65 -17.55
CA ALA A 105 -4.14 -4.61 -17.19
C ALA A 105 -3.97 -4.51 -15.67
N LEU A 106 -2.91 -5.13 -15.12
CA LEU A 106 -2.58 -5.09 -13.70
C LEU A 106 -1.61 -3.95 -13.38
N ASN A 107 -2.10 -2.71 -13.49
CA ASN A 107 -1.43 -1.50 -13.03
C ASN A 107 -2.46 -0.46 -12.55
N LEU A 108 -1.98 0.57 -11.87
CA LEU A 108 -2.78 1.68 -11.35
C LEU A 108 -2.24 3.05 -11.83
N ASP A 109 -1.47 3.06 -12.93
CA ASP A 109 -0.79 4.28 -13.41
C ASP A 109 -1.78 5.36 -13.85
N PHE A 110 -2.96 4.95 -14.30
CA PHE A 110 -4.05 5.85 -14.69
C PHE A 110 -4.53 6.75 -13.54
N LEU A 111 -4.28 6.38 -12.28
CA LEU A 111 -4.64 7.24 -11.13
C LEU A 111 -3.87 8.57 -11.15
N ALA A 112 -2.70 8.62 -11.79
CA ALA A 112 -1.91 9.86 -11.91
C ALA A 112 -2.59 10.92 -12.79
N GLU A 113 -3.49 10.51 -13.69
CA GLU A 113 -4.22 11.38 -14.60
C GLU A 113 -5.58 11.82 -14.03
N MET A 114 -5.97 11.27 -12.87
CA MET A 114 -7.24 11.57 -12.22
C MET A 114 -7.13 12.73 -11.21
N PRO A 115 -8.17 13.56 -11.06
CA PRO A 115 -8.29 14.44 -9.90
C PRO A 115 -8.18 13.64 -8.60
N THR A 116 -7.48 14.18 -7.60
CA THR A 116 -7.20 13.47 -6.33
C THR A 116 -8.45 12.95 -5.64
N SER A 117 -9.57 13.69 -5.69
CA SER A 117 -10.85 13.24 -5.13
C SER A 117 -11.37 11.97 -5.82
N GLN A 118 -11.34 11.92 -7.15
CA GLN A 118 -11.78 10.77 -7.93
C GLN A 118 -10.86 9.56 -7.76
N ALA A 119 -9.53 9.78 -7.75
CA ALA A 119 -8.58 8.71 -7.46
C ALA A 119 -8.81 8.11 -6.08
N ARG A 120 -9.14 8.95 -5.08
CA ARG A 120 -9.50 8.50 -3.73
C ARG A 120 -10.80 7.71 -3.71
N GLU A 121 -11.82 8.16 -4.42
CA GLU A 121 -13.09 7.44 -4.54
C GLU A 121 -12.89 6.06 -5.16
N TYR A 122 -12.10 5.97 -6.23
CA TYR A 122 -11.74 4.69 -6.85
C TYR A 122 -11.07 3.72 -5.87
N LEU A 123 -10.10 4.21 -5.07
CA LEU A 123 -9.39 3.37 -4.09
C LEU A 123 -10.25 2.95 -2.89
N LEU A 124 -11.41 3.57 -2.68
CA LEU A 124 -12.33 3.28 -1.57
C LEU A 124 -13.56 2.47 -1.98
N ALA A 125 -13.80 2.29 -3.28
CA ALA A 125 -14.87 1.46 -3.82
C ALA A 125 -14.63 -0.03 -3.55
#